data_AF-A9EU53-F1
#
_entry.id   AF-A9EU53-F1
#
_cell.length_a   1.000
_cell.length_b   1.000
_cell.length_c   1.000
_cell.angle_alpha   90.00
_cell.angle_beta   90.00
_cell.angle_gamma   90.00
#
_symmetry.space_group_name_H-M   'P 1'
#
loop_
_entity.id
_entity.type
_entity.pdbx_description
1 polymer ?
#
loop_
_entity_poly.entity_id
_entity_poly.type
_entity_poly.pdbx_seq_one_letter_code
_entity_poly.pdbx_strand_id
1 'polypeptide(L)'
;MHKDLLDLLLALDRVPQDPRWHPEGDALFHSLQVFDLARRETADRSLWAAALLHDVGKAFACADHAEEGADVLAELVCPRIVWLVRHHLHLLRAPGATKRRLRRTKALADLARLRRWDVGGRSPEATVLRPEAAVELLLDGADWTLLSMGGEPAPSDDLRKEPLA
;
A
#
# COMPACT_ATOMS: atom_id res chain seq x y z
N MET A 1 -18.52 2.65 1.53
CA MET A 1 -17.33 2.06 2.16
C MET A 1 -16.70 0.92 1.36
N HIS A 2 -17.31 -0.27 1.25
CA HIS A 2 -16.78 -1.30 0.31
C HIS A 2 -16.69 -0.72 -1.11
N LYS A 3 -17.75 -0.05 -1.55
CA LYS A 3 -17.78 0.69 -2.81
C LYS A 3 -16.63 1.70 -2.92
N ASP A 4 -16.32 2.47 -1.88
CA ASP A 4 -15.31 3.53 -1.96
C ASP A 4 -13.90 2.94 -2.16
N LEU A 5 -13.56 1.85 -1.45
CA LEU A 5 -12.29 1.15 -1.66
C LEU A 5 -12.20 0.52 -3.05
N LEU A 6 -13.31 -0.07 -3.52
CA LEU A 6 -13.37 -0.65 -4.85
C LEU A 6 -13.23 0.43 -5.94
N ASP A 7 -13.91 1.56 -5.79
CA ASP A 7 -13.85 2.69 -6.74
C ASP A 7 -12.41 3.23 -6.85
N LEU A 8 -11.68 3.33 -5.73
CA LEU A 8 -10.26 3.70 -5.73
C LEU A 8 -9.36 2.69 -6.45
N LEU A 9 -9.63 1.40 -6.29
CA LEU A 9 -8.88 0.36 -7.03
C LEU A 9 -9.21 0.39 -8.51
N LEU A 10 -10.48 0.48 -8.88
CA LEU A 10 -10.90 0.54 -10.28
C LEU A 10 -10.37 1.81 -10.97
N ALA A 11 -10.12 2.89 -10.23
CA ALA A 11 -9.47 4.08 -10.76
C ALA A 11 -8.00 3.84 -11.18
N LEU A 12 -7.37 2.74 -10.75
CA LEU A 12 -6.05 2.31 -11.21
C LEU A 12 -6.09 1.51 -12.51
N ASP A 13 -7.26 1.08 -12.98
CA ASP A 13 -7.38 0.32 -14.23
C ASP A 13 -6.86 1.16 -15.40
N ARG A 14 -5.95 0.57 -16.18
CA ARG A 14 -5.27 1.19 -17.32
C ARG A 14 -4.39 2.38 -16.97
N VAL A 15 -4.08 2.60 -15.70
CA VAL A 15 -3.07 3.60 -15.30
C VAL A 15 -1.70 3.02 -15.64
N PRO A 16 -0.97 3.61 -16.61
CA PRO A 16 0.28 3.04 -17.10
C PRO A 16 1.39 3.18 -16.07
N GLN A 17 2.20 2.13 -15.95
CA GLN A 17 3.43 2.13 -15.17
C GLN A 17 4.66 2.21 -16.09
N ASP A 18 5.77 2.75 -15.58
CA ASP A 18 7.02 2.80 -16.35
C ASP A 18 7.55 1.39 -16.64
N PRO A 19 7.59 0.92 -17.90
CA PRO A 19 7.95 -0.46 -18.24
C PRO A 19 9.37 -0.85 -17.84
N ARG A 20 10.26 0.13 -17.61
CA ARG A 20 11.63 -0.12 -17.12
C ARG A 20 11.63 -0.73 -15.73
N TRP A 21 10.65 -0.35 -14.90
CA TRP A 21 10.57 -0.75 -13.51
C TRP A 21 9.37 -1.65 -13.21
N HIS A 22 8.35 -1.57 -14.06
CA HIS A 22 7.06 -2.25 -13.94
C HIS A 22 6.70 -2.87 -15.29
N PRO A 23 7.33 -3.98 -15.68
CA PRO A 23 7.09 -4.64 -16.97
C PRO A 23 5.64 -5.18 -17.10
N GLU A 24 4.92 -5.32 -16.00
CA GLU A 24 3.49 -5.65 -15.94
C GLU A 24 2.57 -4.54 -16.46
N GLY A 25 3.07 -3.30 -16.53
CA GLY A 25 2.49 -2.18 -17.27
C GLY A 25 1.26 -1.49 -16.65
N ASP A 26 0.49 -2.16 -15.82
CA ASP A 26 -0.79 -1.65 -15.29
C ASP A 26 -0.82 -1.56 -13.75
N ALA A 27 -1.30 -0.43 -13.21
CA ALA A 27 -1.26 -0.16 -11.77
C ALA A 27 -2.27 -0.98 -10.95
N LEU A 28 -3.46 -1.28 -11.50
CA LEU A 28 -4.43 -2.14 -10.84
C LEU A 28 -3.92 -3.58 -10.80
N PHE A 29 -3.43 -4.07 -11.94
CA PHE A 29 -2.82 -5.38 -12.07
C PHE A 29 -1.64 -5.54 -11.10
N HIS A 30 -0.76 -4.54 -11.02
CA HIS A 30 0.32 -4.48 -10.03
C HIS A 30 -0.21 -4.60 -8.60
N SER A 31 -1.15 -3.73 -8.21
CA SER A 31 -1.70 -3.68 -6.85
C SER A 31 -2.32 -5.01 -6.42
N LEU A 32 -2.99 -5.72 -7.34
CA LEU A 32 -3.56 -7.04 -7.07
C LEU A 32 -2.49 -8.14 -6.90
N GLN A 33 -1.37 -8.06 -7.62
CA GLN A 33 -0.22 -8.96 -7.38
C GLN A 33 0.37 -8.74 -5.99
N VAL A 34 0.60 -7.48 -5.61
CA VAL A 34 1.17 -7.10 -4.31
C VAL A 34 0.27 -7.55 -3.16
N PHE A 35 -1.06 -7.40 -3.31
CA PHE A 35 -2.04 -7.94 -2.38
C PHE A 35 -1.95 -9.46 -2.23
N ASP A 36 -1.88 -10.19 -3.35
CA ASP A 36 -1.81 -11.66 -3.29
C ASP A 36 -0.53 -12.17 -2.62
N LEU A 37 0.60 -11.50 -2.86
CA LEU A 37 1.87 -11.79 -2.16
C LEU A 37 1.75 -11.57 -0.65
N ALA A 38 1.14 -10.45 -0.22
CA ALA A 38 0.91 -10.17 1.20
C ALA A 38 0.02 -11.23 1.85
N ARG A 39 -1.07 -11.62 1.17
CA ARG A 39 -2.04 -12.62 1.62
C ARG A 39 -1.44 -14.00 1.84
N ARG A 40 -0.48 -14.39 1.00
CA ARG A 40 0.24 -15.67 1.13
C ARG A 40 1.25 -15.67 2.29
N GLU A 41 1.75 -14.51 2.71
CA GLU A 41 2.81 -14.40 3.73
C GLU A 41 2.28 -14.10 5.13
N THR A 42 1.08 -13.53 5.30
CA THR A 42 0.58 -13.12 6.62
C THR A 42 -0.93 -13.12 6.71
N ALA A 43 -1.45 -13.16 7.95
CA ALA A 43 -2.87 -12.95 8.24
C ALA A 43 -3.18 -11.50 8.69
N ASP A 44 -2.17 -10.61 8.73
CA ASP A 44 -2.35 -9.21 9.12
C ASP A 44 -3.11 -8.43 8.05
N ARG A 45 -4.37 -8.11 8.32
CA ARG A 45 -5.28 -7.41 7.39
C ARG A 45 -4.85 -5.98 7.11
N SER A 46 -4.18 -5.30 8.04
CA SER A 46 -3.64 -3.96 7.80
C SER A 46 -2.53 -3.99 6.75
N LEU A 47 -1.69 -5.03 6.78
CA LEU A 47 -0.67 -5.25 5.75
C LEU A 47 -1.28 -5.63 4.39
N TRP A 48 -2.37 -6.40 4.37
CA TRP A 48 -3.09 -6.68 3.14
C TRP A 48 -3.69 -5.41 2.53
N ALA A 49 -4.35 -4.58 3.34
CA ALA A 49 -4.91 -3.31 2.91
C ALA A 49 -3.82 -2.38 2.37
N ALA A 50 -2.71 -2.23 3.10
CA ALA A 50 -1.59 -1.42 2.64
C ALA A 50 -1.00 -1.94 1.33
N ALA A 51 -0.85 -3.26 1.17
CA ALA A 51 -0.39 -3.88 -0.08
C ALA A 51 -1.32 -3.59 -1.27
N LEU A 52 -2.63 -3.75 -1.07
CA LEU A 52 -3.63 -3.52 -2.10
C LEU A 52 -3.76 -2.04 -2.49
N LEU A 53 -3.56 -1.13 -1.54
CA LEU A 53 -3.89 0.29 -1.70
C LEU A 53 -2.65 1.20 -1.83
N HIS A 54 -1.42 0.69 -1.75
CA HIS A 54 -0.22 1.53 -1.68
C HIS A 54 -0.07 2.53 -2.85
N ASP A 55 -0.62 2.19 -4.01
CA ASP A 55 -0.46 2.93 -5.26
C ASP A 55 -1.74 3.67 -5.70
N VAL A 56 -2.83 3.71 -4.90
CA VAL A 56 -4.10 4.37 -5.30
C VAL A 56 -3.93 5.84 -5.69
N GLY A 57 -2.91 6.52 -5.15
CA GLY A 57 -2.60 7.89 -5.51
C GLY A 57 -2.22 8.10 -6.98
N LYS A 58 -1.81 7.04 -7.69
CA LYS A 58 -1.43 7.12 -9.12
C LYS A 58 -2.62 7.46 -10.02
N ALA A 59 -3.85 7.17 -9.58
CA ALA A 59 -5.06 7.55 -10.31
C ALA A 59 -5.24 9.07 -10.46
N PHE A 60 -4.61 9.88 -9.60
CA PHE A 60 -4.78 11.33 -9.56
C PHE A 60 -3.70 12.12 -10.31
N ALA A 61 -2.81 11.45 -11.05
CA ALA A 61 -1.74 12.08 -11.86
C ALA A 61 -0.86 13.11 -11.10
N CYS A 62 -0.65 12.89 -9.79
CA CYS A 62 0.16 13.77 -8.94
C CYS A 62 1.65 13.35 -8.93
N ALA A 63 2.53 14.30 -8.65
CA ALA A 63 3.97 14.07 -8.51
C ALA A 63 4.35 13.20 -7.29
N ASP A 64 3.56 13.22 -6.22
CA ASP A 64 3.78 12.36 -5.04
C ASP A 64 2.56 11.53 -4.68
N HIS A 65 2.37 10.44 -5.45
CA HIS A 65 1.23 9.54 -5.29
C HIS A 65 1.14 8.89 -3.90
N ALA A 66 2.25 8.77 -3.17
CA ALA A 66 2.24 8.17 -1.84
C ALA A 66 1.53 9.07 -0.82
N GLU A 67 1.77 10.38 -0.87
CA GLU A 67 1.09 11.34 0.02
C GLU A 67 -0.39 11.45 -0.33
N GLU A 68 -0.71 11.68 -1.59
CA GLU A 68 -2.11 11.83 -2.05
C GLU A 68 -2.93 10.57 -1.80
N GLY A 69 -2.36 9.40 -2.11
CA GLY A 69 -3.03 8.12 -1.84
C GLY A 69 -3.32 7.94 -0.35
N ALA A 70 -2.38 8.32 0.51
CA ALA A 70 -2.59 8.27 1.95
C ALA A 70 -3.64 9.27 2.45
N ASP A 71 -3.68 10.49 1.90
CA ASP A 71 -4.66 11.51 2.29
C ASP A 71 -6.09 11.09 1.89
N VAL A 72 -6.27 10.52 0.70
CA VAL A 72 -7.56 9.95 0.26
C VAL A 72 -8.01 8.79 1.15
N LEU A 73 -7.07 7.97 1.62
CA LEU A 73 -7.36 6.85 2.51
C LEU A 73 -7.57 7.25 3.97
N ALA A 74 -7.18 8.47 4.36
CA ALA A 74 -7.12 8.88 5.75
C ALA A 74 -8.46 8.71 6.49
N GLU A 75 -9.57 8.94 5.80
CA GLU A 75 -10.93 8.83 6.35
C GLU A 75 -11.57 7.44 6.16
N LEU A 76 -10.92 6.52 5.44
CA LEU A 76 -11.48 5.23 5.04
C LEU A 76 -10.90 4.04 5.80
N VAL A 77 -9.65 4.15 6.26
CA VAL A 77 -8.90 3.04 6.86
C VAL A 77 -8.15 3.49 8.10
N CYS A 78 -7.66 2.53 8.90
CA CYS A 78 -6.99 2.84 10.14
C CYS A 78 -5.65 3.60 9.94
N PRO A 79 -5.22 4.40 10.94
CA PRO A 79 -4.01 5.20 10.84
C PRO A 79 -2.72 4.43 10.48
N ARG A 80 -2.58 3.16 10.89
CA ARG A 80 -1.44 2.33 10.48
C ARG A 80 -1.39 2.10 8.97
N ILE A 81 -2.53 1.85 8.32
CA ILE A 81 -2.58 1.63 6.86
C ILE A 81 -2.20 2.92 6.14
N VAL A 82 -2.79 4.04 6.56
CA VAL A 82 -2.48 5.37 6.02
C VAL A 82 -0.97 5.65 6.10
N TRP A 83 -0.36 5.36 7.24
CA TRP A 83 1.08 5.54 7.44
C TRP A 83 1.91 4.63 6.51
N LEU A 84 1.54 3.36 6.36
CA LEU A 84 2.25 2.44 5.47
C LEU A 84 2.18 2.90 4.00
N VAL A 85 1.00 3.30 3.54
CA VAL A 85 0.79 3.85 2.19
C VAL A 85 1.60 5.12 2.01
N ARG A 86 1.54 6.06 2.96
CA ARG A 86 2.32 7.31 2.86
C ARG A 86 3.82 7.07 2.75
N HIS A 87 4.33 6.06 3.45
CA HIS A 87 5.76 5.86 3.59
C HIS A 87 6.35 4.72 2.73
N HIS A 88 5.56 4.08 1.87
CA HIS A 88 5.99 2.88 1.14
C HIS A 88 7.24 3.09 0.26
N LEU A 89 7.46 4.30 -0.28
CA LEU A 89 8.63 4.64 -1.09
C LEU A 89 9.88 5.00 -0.30
N HIS A 90 9.82 5.19 1.03
CA HIS A 90 10.96 5.70 1.79
C HIS A 90 12.16 4.73 1.78
N LEU A 91 11.88 3.42 1.82
CA LEU A 91 12.93 2.40 1.68
C LEU A 91 13.55 2.34 0.27
N LEU A 92 12.86 2.87 -0.74
CA LEU A 92 13.40 3.03 -2.09
C LEU A 92 14.20 4.34 -2.20
N ARG A 93 13.62 5.47 -1.78
CA ARG A 93 14.17 6.82 -1.93
C ARG A 93 15.38 7.06 -1.02
N ALA A 94 15.37 6.57 0.22
CA ALA A 94 16.44 6.80 1.20
C ALA A 94 16.62 5.63 2.21
N PRO A 95 17.03 4.44 1.75
CA PRO A 95 17.08 3.23 2.57
C PRO A 95 17.90 3.36 3.86
N GLY A 96 19.05 4.04 3.81
CA GLY A 96 19.93 4.20 4.98
C GLY A 96 19.31 5.06 6.08
N ALA A 97 18.76 6.22 5.71
CA ALA A 97 18.10 7.14 6.64
C ALA A 97 16.85 6.50 7.25
N THR A 98 16.00 5.89 6.43
CA THR A 98 14.78 5.20 6.88
C THR A 98 15.08 4.06 7.84
N LYS A 99 16.05 3.19 7.52
CA LYS A 99 16.45 2.08 8.39
C LYS A 99 17.04 2.56 9.71
N ARG A 100 17.83 3.64 9.70
CA ARG A 100 18.41 4.23 10.91
C ARG A 100 17.31 4.77 11.83
N ARG A 101 16.34 5.49 11.27
CA ARG A 101 15.26 6.12 12.02
C ARG A 101 14.29 5.10 12.62
N LEU A 102 13.87 4.12 11.83
CA LEU A 102 12.94 3.08 12.28
C LEU A 102 13.66 1.86 12.88
N ARG A 103 14.90 2.02 13.32
CA ARG A 103 15.72 0.89 13.77
C ARG A 103 15.06 0.18 14.95
N ARG A 104 14.90 -1.14 14.83
CA ARG A 104 14.28 -2.03 15.83
C ARG A 104 12.79 -1.73 16.10
N THR A 105 12.07 -1.13 15.16
CA THR A 105 10.61 -0.94 15.27
C THR A 105 9.85 -1.96 14.41
N LYS A 106 8.60 -2.27 14.80
CA LYS A 106 7.66 -3.04 13.97
C LYS A 106 7.40 -2.33 12.63
N ALA A 107 7.36 -1.01 12.63
CA ALA A 107 7.12 -0.20 11.44
C ALA A 107 8.19 -0.41 10.34
N LEU A 108 9.47 -0.57 10.71
CA LEU A 108 10.50 -0.93 9.74
C LEU A 108 10.27 -2.30 9.14
N ALA A 109 9.90 -3.28 9.97
CA ALA A 109 9.61 -4.62 9.50
C ALA A 109 8.44 -4.59 8.51
N ASP A 110 7.35 -3.92 8.86
CA ASP A 110 6.16 -3.78 8.02
C ASP A 110 6.45 -3.06 6.69
N LEU A 111 7.16 -1.93 6.70
CA LEU A 111 7.57 -1.26 5.46
C LEU A 111 8.50 -2.13 4.61
N ALA A 112 9.41 -2.87 5.23
CA ALA A 112 10.30 -3.76 4.51
C ALA A 112 9.53 -4.93 3.87
N ARG A 113 8.44 -5.39 4.48
CA ARG A 113 7.54 -6.39 3.88
C ARG A 113 6.80 -5.80 2.70
N LEU A 114 6.15 -4.65 2.89
CA LEU A 114 5.42 -3.95 1.84
C LEU A 114 6.30 -3.69 0.62
N ARG A 115 7.53 -3.18 0.83
CA ARG A 115 8.47 -2.94 -0.27
C ARG A 115 8.90 -4.22 -0.97
N ARG A 116 9.07 -5.35 -0.26
CA ARG A 116 9.38 -6.63 -0.89
C ARG A 116 8.23 -7.11 -1.76
N TRP A 117 6.99 -6.97 -1.31
CA TRP A 117 5.82 -7.35 -2.11
C TRP A 117 5.63 -6.44 -3.32
N ASP A 118 5.80 -5.12 -3.19
CA ASP A 118 5.82 -4.16 -4.32
C ASP A 118 6.88 -4.56 -5.36
N VAL A 119 8.09 -4.90 -4.95
CA VAL A 119 9.09 -5.41 -5.90
C VAL A 119 8.69 -6.76 -6.50
N GLY A 120 8.08 -7.65 -5.71
CA GLY A 120 7.64 -8.96 -6.16
C GLY A 120 6.44 -8.94 -7.11
N GLY A 121 5.57 -7.93 -7.02
CA GLY A 121 4.34 -7.80 -7.81
C GLY A 121 4.55 -7.26 -9.23
N ARG A 122 5.72 -7.50 -9.81
CA ARG A 122 6.16 -6.94 -11.10
C ARG A 122 6.25 -7.99 -12.21
N SER A 123 5.38 -9.00 -12.14
CA SER A 123 5.38 -10.11 -13.09
C SER A 123 4.34 -9.89 -14.18
N PRO A 124 4.73 -9.83 -15.48
CA PRO A 124 3.79 -9.77 -16.59
C PRO A 124 2.92 -11.03 -16.73
N GLU A 125 3.37 -12.15 -16.18
CA GLU A 125 2.72 -13.47 -16.31
C GLU A 125 1.85 -13.84 -15.10
N ALA A 126 1.69 -12.91 -14.13
CA ALA A 126 0.93 -13.20 -12.94
C ALA A 126 -0.56 -13.45 -13.23
N THR A 127 -1.15 -14.38 -12.51
CA THR A 127 -2.61 -14.49 -12.38
C THR A 127 -3.04 -13.76 -11.13
N VAL A 128 -3.97 -12.82 -11.25
CA VAL A 128 -4.47 -12.00 -10.14
C VAL A 128 -5.94 -12.27 -9.86
N LEU A 129 -6.37 -11.92 -8.66
CA LEU A 129 -7.78 -11.87 -8.30
C LEU A 129 -8.50 -10.75 -9.06
N ARG A 130 -9.82 -10.84 -9.16
CA ARG A 130 -10.65 -9.69 -9.55
C ARG A 130 -10.64 -8.63 -8.45
N PRO A 131 -10.73 -7.33 -8.77
CA PRO A 131 -10.78 -6.26 -7.76
C PRO A 131 -11.85 -6.47 -6.71
N GLU A 132 -13.06 -6.87 -7.12
CA GLU A 132 -14.18 -7.13 -6.22
C GLU A 132 -13.84 -8.27 -5.25
N ALA A 133 -13.26 -9.36 -5.76
CA ALA A 133 -12.87 -10.49 -4.94
C ALA A 133 -11.74 -10.12 -3.96
N ALA A 134 -10.82 -9.23 -4.35
CA ALA A 134 -9.75 -8.77 -3.46
C ALA A 134 -10.31 -7.93 -2.30
N VAL A 135 -11.26 -7.02 -2.57
CA VAL A 135 -11.90 -6.21 -1.52
C VAL A 135 -12.82 -7.06 -0.66
N GLU A 136 -13.62 -7.96 -1.25
CA GLU A 136 -14.42 -8.94 -0.51
C GLU A 136 -13.54 -9.75 0.45
N LEU A 137 -12.43 -10.32 -0.05
CA LEU A 137 -11.50 -11.06 0.78
C LEU A 137 -10.88 -10.20 1.87
N LEU A 138 -10.49 -8.96 1.56
CA LEU A 138 -9.91 -8.04 2.54
C LEU A 138 -10.86 -7.77 3.70
N LEU A 139 -12.14 -7.57 3.39
CA LEU A 139 -13.19 -7.23 4.35
C LEU A 139 -13.81 -8.44 5.04
N ASP A 140 -13.71 -9.64 4.44
CA ASP A 140 -14.25 -10.86 5.01
C ASP A 140 -13.57 -11.23 6.33
N GLY A 141 -14.36 -11.25 7.39
CA GLY A 141 -13.89 -11.45 8.77
C GLY A 141 -12.96 -10.35 9.28
N ALA A 142 -12.85 -9.21 8.58
CA ALA A 142 -12.07 -8.07 9.07
C ALA A 142 -12.76 -7.43 10.28
N ASP A 143 -11.95 -7.09 11.28
CA ASP A 143 -12.43 -6.31 12.42
C ASP A 143 -12.79 -4.89 11.98
N TRP A 144 -13.80 -4.28 12.61
CA TRP A 144 -14.23 -2.91 12.36
C TRP A 144 -13.10 -1.90 12.57
N THR A 145 -12.08 -2.28 13.35
CA THR A 145 -10.85 -1.50 13.56
C THR A 145 -10.04 -1.26 12.29
N LEU A 146 -10.15 -2.12 11.27
CA LEU A 146 -9.45 -1.93 9.98
C LEU A 146 -9.94 -0.69 9.23
N LEU A 147 -11.24 -0.40 9.34
CA LEU A 147 -11.95 0.67 8.63
C LEU A 147 -12.31 1.85 9.54
N SER A 148 -11.66 1.94 10.70
CA SER A 148 -11.94 2.98 11.68
C SER A 148 -10.75 3.91 11.83
N MET A 149 -11.05 5.22 11.83
CA MET A 149 -10.12 6.29 12.24
C MET A 149 -9.54 6.06 13.65
N GLY A 150 -10.29 5.36 14.52
CA GLY A 150 -9.85 4.95 15.87
C GLY A 150 -9.24 3.54 15.94
N GLY A 151 -8.92 2.94 14.79
CA GLY A 151 -8.30 1.63 14.67
C GLY A 151 -6.83 1.59 15.11
N GLU A 152 -6.06 0.64 14.57
CA GLU A 152 -4.64 0.50 14.92
C GLU A 152 -3.88 1.83 14.64
N PRO A 153 -3.23 2.41 15.67
CA PRO A 153 -2.63 3.73 15.54
C PRO A 153 -1.43 3.70 14.58
N ALA A 154 -1.16 4.85 13.98
CA ALA A 154 0.03 5.04 13.16
C ALA A 154 1.29 4.88 14.03
N PRO A 155 2.39 4.34 13.49
CA PRO A 155 3.69 4.44 14.12
C PRO A 155 4.02 5.89 14.51
N SER A 156 4.71 6.07 15.64
CA SER A 156 5.08 7.38 16.18
C SER A 156 6.00 8.20 15.27
N ASP A 157 6.75 7.53 14.40
CA ASP A 157 7.73 8.13 13.51
C ASP A 157 7.10 8.61 12.19
N ASP A 158 6.82 9.90 12.07
CA ASP A 158 6.44 10.51 10.78
C ASP A 158 7.68 10.88 9.96
N LEU A 159 8.00 10.09 8.93
CA LEU A 159 9.23 10.23 8.15
C LEU A 159 9.33 11.54 7.34
N ARG A 160 8.23 12.31 7.20
CA ARG A 160 8.22 13.60 6.48
C ARG A 160 8.97 14.72 7.20
N LYS A 161 9.13 14.60 8.53
CA LYS A 161 9.57 15.71 9.39
C LYS A 161 11.06 16.09 9.27
N GLU A 162 11.85 15.37 8.50
CA GLU A 162 13.24 15.76 8.20
C GLU A 162 13.60 15.39 6.75
N PRO A 163 14.23 16.29 5.98
CA PRO A 163 14.63 15.99 4.62
C PRO A 163 15.59 14.80 4.61
N LEU A 164 15.41 13.94 3.61
CA LEU A 164 16.32 12.85 3.31
C LEU A 164 17.66 13.48 2.90
N ALA A 165 18.56 13.64 3.87
CA ALA A 165 19.91 14.15 3.67
C ALA A 165 20.72 13.30 2.68
#